data_AF-A0A965KZI8-F1
#
_entry.id   AF-A0A965KZI8-F1
#
_cell.length_a   1.000
_cell.length_b   1.000
_cell.length_c   1.000
_cell.angle_alpha   90.00
_cell.angle_beta   90.00
_cell.angle_gamma   90.00
#
_symmetry.space_group_name_H-M   'P 1'
#
loop_
_entity.id
_entity.type
_entity.pdbx_description
1 polymer ?
#
loop_
_entity_poly.entity_id
_entity_poly.type
_entity_poly.pdbx_seq_one_letter_code
_entity_poly.pdbx_strand_id
1 'polypeptide(L)'
;MSTPHQSIDQQIAEIGQRARAASREMAKAGTRQKNEALTRLAELIKANRARLKSANQTDLDRARAAGHDAAFIDRLTLSDKAIDAMV
;
A
#
# COMPACT_ATOMS: atom_id res chain seq x y z
N MET A 1 1.52 -30.53 -6.83
CA MET A 1 2.33 -29.81 -7.84
C MET A 1 2.73 -28.48 -7.23
N SER A 2 3.91 -28.42 -6.62
CA SER A 2 4.40 -27.21 -5.95
C SER A 2 4.87 -26.22 -7.00
N THR A 3 4.22 -25.06 -7.07
CA THR A 3 4.72 -23.92 -7.85
C THR A 3 6.15 -23.58 -7.45
N PRO A 4 7.10 -23.41 -8.39
CA PRO A 4 8.45 -23.01 -8.05
C PRO A 4 8.40 -21.62 -7.40
N HIS A 5 8.75 -21.55 -6.12
CA HIS A 5 8.87 -20.28 -5.42
C HIS A 5 10.15 -19.61 -5.95
N GLN A 6 10.00 -18.51 -6.71
CA GLN A 6 11.14 -17.65 -7.03
C GLN A 6 11.84 -17.26 -5.72
N SER A 7 13.17 -17.23 -5.71
CA SER A 7 13.89 -16.81 -4.50
C SER A 7 13.54 -15.36 -4.16
N ILE A 8 13.60 -14.99 -2.88
CA ILE A 8 13.38 -13.61 -2.44
C ILE A 8 14.32 -12.67 -3.21
N ASP A 9 15.56 -13.07 -3.42
CA ASP A 9 16.55 -12.30 -4.19
C ASP A 9 16.08 -12.02 -5.63
N GLN A 10 15.52 -13.02 -6.31
CA GLN A 10 14.97 -12.86 -7.65
C GLN A 10 13.77 -11.91 -7.65
N GLN A 11 12.85 -12.06 -6.69
CA GLN A 11 11.67 -11.19 -6.58
C GLN A 11 12.07 -9.73 -6.33
N ILE A 12 13.04 -9.49 -5.44
CA ILE A 12 13.56 -8.16 -5.15
C ILE A 12 14.26 -7.56 -6.37
N ALA A 13 15.07 -8.35 -7.09
CA ALA A 13 15.72 -7.89 -8.32
C ALA A 13 14.70 -7.47 -9.38
N GLU A 14 13.64 -8.25 -9.59
CA GLU A 14 12.58 -7.92 -10.53
C GLU A 14 11.79 -6.67 -10.13
N ILE A 15 11.47 -6.50 -8.84
CA ILE A 15 10.84 -5.28 -8.32
C ILE A 15 11.73 -4.07 -8.63
N GLY A 16 13.04 -4.18 -8.39
CA GLY A 16 14.00 -3.12 -8.68
C GLY A 16 14.07 -2.75 -10.16
N GLN A 17 14.08 -3.74 -11.06
CA GLN A 17 14.07 -3.51 -12.51
C GLN A 17 12.81 -2.78 -12.96
N ARG A 18 11.62 -3.21 -12.49
CA ARG A 18 10.34 -2.55 -12.79
C ARG A 18 10.30 -1.12 -12.23
N ALA A 19 10.76 -0.92 -11.00
CA ALA A 19 10.82 0.40 -10.38
C ALA A 19 11.76 1.35 -11.14
N ARG A 20 12.92 0.87 -11.60
CA ARG A 20 13.88 1.66 -12.40
C ARG A 20 13.32 2.05 -13.77
N ALA A 21 12.52 1.19 -14.40
CA ALA A 21 11.84 1.53 -15.64
C ALA A 21 10.75 2.59 -15.38
N ALA A 22 9.90 2.39 -14.37
CA ALA A 22 8.83 3.32 -14.03
C ALA A 22 9.34 4.70 -13.58
N SER A 23 10.48 4.78 -12.90
CA SER A 23 11.04 6.06 -12.44
C SER A 23 11.40 7.00 -13.60
N ARG A 24 11.83 6.46 -14.74
CA ARG A 24 12.12 7.24 -15.95
C ARG A 24 10.85 7.89 -16.51
N GLU A 25 9.73 7.18 -16.49
CA GLU A 25 8.44 7.72 -16.94
C GLU A 25 7.89 8.75 -15.95
N MET A 26 8.01 8.48 -14.65
CA MET A 26 7.62 9.43 -13.60
C MET A 26 8.46 10.73 -13.63
N ALA A 27 9.73 10.66 -14.01
CA ALA A 27 10.59 11.83 -14.20
C ALA A 27 10.12 12.72 -15.37
N LYS A 28 9.59 12.12 -16.44
CA LYS A 28 9.04 12.84 -17.60
C LYS A 28 7.65 13.44 -17.35
N ALA A 29 6.89 12.86 -16.43
CA ALA A 29 5.54 13.32 -16.12
C ALA A 29 5.55 14.79 -15.63
N GLY A 30 4.74 15.62 -16.28
CA GLY A 30 4.59 17.03 -15.91
C GLY A 30 3.84 17.22 -14.60
N THR A 31 3.98 18.39 -13.99
CA THR A 31 3.33 18.74 -12.71
C THR A 31 1.81 18.52 -12.74
N ARG A 32 1.13 18.90 -13.83
CA ARG A 32 -0.33 18.72 -13.97
C ARG A 32 -0.74 17.25 -13.85
N GLN A 33 -0.09 16.38 -14.62
CA GLN A 33 -0.37 14.94 -14.61
C GLN A 33 -0.13 14.32 -13.23
N LYS A 34 0.95 14.74 -12.55
CA LYS A 34 1.25 14.31 -11.17
C LYS A 34 0.13 14.74 -10.21
N ASN A 35 -0.31 15.99 -10.28
CA ASN A 35 -1.37 16.51 -9.43
C ASN A 35 -2.73 15.82 -9.70
N GLU A 36 -3.06 15.54 -10.96
CA GLU A 36 -4.25 14.78 -11.34
C GLU A 36 -4.22 13.37 -10.75
N ALA A 37 -3.08 12.67 -10.84
CA ALA A 37 -2.90 11.35 -10.24
C ALA A 37 -3.07 11.36 -8.71
N LEU A 38 -2.50 12.37 -8.02
CA LEU A 38 -2.64 12.53 -6.58
C LEU A 38 -4.09 12.82 -6.16
N THR A 39 -4.76 13.72 -6.88
CA THR A 39 -6.18 14.06 -6.63
C THR A 39 -7.06 12.83 -6.82
N ARG A 40 -6.83 12.08 -7.92
CA ARG A 40 -7.57 10.86 -8.19
C ARG A 40 -7.31 9.78 -7.16
N LEU A 41 -6.08 9.66 -6.66
CA LEU A 41 -5.75 8.73 -5.58
C LEU A 41 -6.52 9.07 -4.31
N ALA A 42 -6.58 10.35 -3.92
CA ALA A 42 -7.36 10.79 -2.77
C ALA A 42 -8.85 10.47 -2.91
N GLU A 43 -9.45 10.72 -4.08
CA GLU A 43 -10.84 10.33 -4.39
C GLU A 43 -11.05 8.82 -4.25
N LEU A 44 -10.13 8.02 -4.79
CA LEU A 44 -10.22 6.57 -4.73
C LEU A 44 -10.09 6.06 -3.29
N ILE A 45 -9.21 6.63 -2.48
CA ILE A 45 -9.08 6.30 -1.06
C ILE A 45 -10.39 6.62 -0.33
N LYS A 46 -10.97 7.81 -0.54
CA LYS A 46 -12.28 8.19 0.04
C LYS A 46 -13.37 7.20 -0.36
N ALA A 47 -13.50 6.92 -1.66
CA ALA A 47 -14.52 6.03 -2.20
C ALA A 47 -14.37 4.57 -1.72
N ASN A 48 -13.14 4.14 -1.42
CA ASN A 48 -12.84 2.77 -1.00
C ASN A 48 -12.66 2.62 0.52
N ARG A 49 -12.99 3.64 1.34
CA ARG A 49 -12.78 3.63 2.80
C ARG A 49 -13.23 2.34 3.47
N ALA A 50 -14.47 1.91 3.22
CA ALA A 50 -15.02 0.71 3.84
C ALA A 50 -14.21 -0.55 3.47
N ARG A 51 -13.81 -0.66 2.20
CA ARG A 51 -12.98 -1.78 1.71
C ARG A 51 -11.59 -1.79 2.35
N LEU A 52 -10.97 -0.62 2.49
CA LEU A 52 -9.66 -0.48 3.16
C LEU A 52 -9.74 -0.89 4.64
N LYS A 53 -10.76 -0.41 5.37
CA LYS A 53 -10.98 -0.78 6.79
C LYS A 53 -11.24 -2.27 6.94
N SER A 54 -12.03 -2.87 6.05
CA SER A 54 -12.31 -4.31 6.07
C SER A 54 -11.04 -5.14 5.83
N ALA A 55 -10.18 -4.74 4.89
CA ALA A 55 -8.91 -5.42 4.65
C ALA A 55 -7.98 -5.29 5.87
N ASN A 56 -7.86 -4.07 6.42
CA ASN A 56 -7.04 -3.81 7.59
C ASN A 56 -7.52 -4.56 8.84
N GLN A 57 -8.82 -4.77 9.01
CA GLN A 57 -9.33 -5.59 10.11
C GLN A 57 -8.77 -7.01 10.09
N THR A 58 -8.70 -7.64 8.90
CA THR A 58 -8.07 -8.96 8.74
C THR A 58 -6.59 -8.91 9.14
N ASP A 59 -5.88 -7.83 8.84
CA ASP A 59 -4.48 -7.64 9.26
C ASP A 59 -4.36 -7.48 10.77
N LEU A 60 -5.26 -6.72 11.40
CA LEU A 60 -5.29 -6.53 12.85
C LEU A 60 -5.59 -7.84 13.58
N ASP A 61 -6.50 -8.66 13.06
CA ASP A 61 -6.83 -9.96 13.63
C ASP A 61 -5.64 -10.91 13.55
N ARG A 62 -4.94 -10.95 12.40
CA ARG A 62 -3.68 -11.69 12.25
C ARG A 62 -2.61 -11.19 13.22
N ALA A 63 -2.48 -9.87 13.37
CA ALA A 63 -1.47 -9.28 14.23
C ALA A 63 -1.72 -9.58 15.71
N ARG A 64 -2.99 -9.54 16.15
CA ARG A 64 -3.38 -9.95 17.50
C ARG A 64 -3.11 -11.44 17.74
N ALA A 65 -3.45 -12.30 16.78
CA ALA A 65 -3.17 -13.73 16.87
C ALA A 65 -1.65 -14.03 16.93
N ALA A 66 -0.83 -13.20 16.28
CA ALA A 66 0.63 -13.28 16.34
C ALA A 66 1.24 -12.70 17.64
N GLY A 67 0.43 -12.16 18.56
CA GLY A 67 0.90 -11.65 19.86
C GLY A 67 1.58 -10.28 19.80
N HIS A 68 1.31 -9.46 18.77
CA HIS A 68 1.84 -8.10 18.70
C HIS A 68 1.26 -7.19 19.81
N ASP A 69 2.08 -6.25 20.29
CA ASP A 69 1.70 -5.33 21.36
C ASP A 69 0.69 -4.26 20.91
N ALA A 70 0.12 -3.55 21.89
CA ALA A 70 -0.88 -2.52 21.64
C ALA A 70 -0.36 -1.36 20.76
N ALA A 71 0.92 -0.99 20.87
CA ALA A 71 1.50 0.09 20.08
C ALA A 71 1.65 -0.30 18.60
N PHE A 72 1.95 -1.57 18.32
CA PHE A 72 1.98 -2.13 16.97
C PHE A 72 0.58 -2.15 16.37
N ILE A 73 -0.42 -2.63 17.12
CA ILE A 73 -1.82 -2.64 16.68
C ILE A 73 -2.33 -1.23 16.38
N ASP A 74 -2.01 -0.25 17.23
CA ASP A 74 -2.38 1.15 17.00
C ASP A 74 -1.80 1.69 15.69
N ARG A 75 -0.50 1.49 15.44
CA ARG A 75 0.16 1.91 14.18
C ARG A 75 -0.38 1.20 12.95
N LEU A 76 -0.83 -0.05 13.10
CA LEU A 76 -1.42 -0.82 11.99
C LEU A 76 -2.86 -0.39 11.69
N THR A 77 -3.56 0.28 12.62
CA THR A 77 -4.99 0.56 12.51
C THR A 77 -5.29 1.69 11.51
N LEU A 78 -6.07 1.38 10.47
CA LEU A 78 -6.65 2.37 9.57
C LEU A 78 -7.97 2.93 10.14
N SER A 79 -7.84 3.84 11.10
CA SER A 79 -8.97 4.61 11.63
C SER A 79 -9.51 5.63 10.62
N ASP A 80 -10.69 6.20 10.89
CA ASP A 80 -11.23 7.24 10.01
C ASP A 80 -10.30 8.46 9.92
N LYS A 81 -9.71 8.85 11.06
CA LYS A 81 -8.68 9.90 11.15
C LYS A 81 -7.44 9.55 10.32
N ALA A 82 -6.99 8.29 10.34
CA ALA A 82 -5.82 7.87 9.56
C ALA A 82 -6.10 7.94 8.05
N ILE A 83 -7.30 7.54 7.62
CA ILE A 83 -7.71 7.65 6.21
C ILE A 83 -7.90 9.13 5.82
N ASP A 84 -8.46 9.97 6.69
CA ASP A 84 -8.62 11.41 6.46
C ASP A 84 -7.28 12.13 6.29
N ALA A 85 -6.23 11.68 6.97
CA ALA A 85 -4.88 12.23 6.82
C ALA A 85 -4.24 11.91 5.45
N MET A 86 -4.79 10.96 4.68
CA MET A 86 -4.28 10.57 3.37
C MET A 86 -4.91 11.36 2.21
N VAL A 87 -5.94 12.19 2.46
CA VAL A 87 -6.88 12.65 1.42
C VAL A 87 -7.35 14.10 1.55
#